data_AF-A0A8B6Y1Z6-F1
#
_entry.id   AF-A0A8B6Y1Z6-F1
#
_cell.length_a   1.000
_cell.length_b   1.000
_cell.length_c   1.000
_cell.angle_alpha   90.00
_cell.angle_beta   90.00
_cell.angle_gamma   90.00
#
_symmetry.space_group_name_H-M   'P 1'
#
loop_
_entity.id
_entity.type
_entity.pdbx_description
1 polymer ?
#
loop_
_entity_poly.entity_id
_entity_poly.type
_entity_poly.pdbx_seq_one_letter_code
_entity_poly.pdbx_strand_id
1 'polypeptide(L)'
;MEQNTQRFVAPWASGEKLRKVESEVLIPNLMKKKAKVLCQDYMKAFDACSKGRVFSLMWSCKGEVQALRNCISNELEKPDLYSEAKLEYLKEREKFQEEYVETGSLKKKKKEIRKEEIL
;
A
#
# COMPACT_ATOMS: atom_id res chain seq x y z
N MET A 1 14.82 38.42 -15.65
CA MET A 1 13.83 38.56 -14.56
C MET A 1 13.24 37.18 -14.31
N GLU A 2 13.90 36.40 -13.45
CA GLU A 2 13.39 35.09 -13.02
C GLU A 2 12.19 35.32 -12.11
N GLN A 3 11.01 34.98 -12.59
CA GLN A 3 9.83 34.89 -11.74
C GLN A 3 10.03 33.67 -10.84
N ASN A 4 10.59 33.88 -9.66
CA ASN A 4 10.54 32.91 -8.57
C ASN A 4 9.09 32.81 -8.09
N THR A 5 8.25 32.13 -8.88
CA THR A 5 6.95 31.64 -8.42
C THR A 5 7.24 30.47 -7.51
N GLN A 6 7.52 30.78 -6.25
CA GLN A 6 7.57 29.82 -5.17
C GLN A 6 6.20 29.14 -5.10
N ARG A 7 6.02 28.01 -5.82
CA ARG A 7 4.69 27.42 -5.97
C ARG A 7 4.26 26.91 -4.60
N PHE A 8 3.11 27.40 -4.15
CA PHE A 8 2.61 27.24 -2.78
C PHE A 8 2.14 25.80 -2.55
N VAL A 9 2.77 25.10 -1.60
CA VAL A 9 2.19 23.87 -1.03
C VAL A 9 1.10 24.29 -0.06
N ALA A 10 -0.11 23.79 -0.27
CA ALA A 10 -1.20 24.13 0.62
C ALA A 10 -0.94 23.59 2.05
N PRO A 11 -1.25 24.34 3.12
CA PRO A 11 -1.00 23.91 4.50
C PRO A 11 -1.71 22.61 4.90
N TRP A 12 -2.78 22.24 4.18
CA TRP A 12 -3.48 20.98 4.40
C TRP A 12 -2.75 19.77 3.78
N ALA A 13 -1.78 20.00 2.90
CA ALA A 13 -0.98 19.00 2.21
C ALA A 13 0.41 18.79 2.86
N SER A 14 0.80 19.64 3.80
CA SER A 14 2.05 19.57 4.56
C SER A 14 1.76 19.37 6.06
N GLY A 15 2.60 18.59 6.76
CA GLY A 15 2.49 18.35 8.22
C GLY A 15 1.75 17.09 8.63
N GLU A 16 1.59 16.82 9.93
CA GLU A 16 1.17 15.49 10.42
C GLU A 16 -0.33 15.18 10.32
N LYS A 17 -1.15 16.16 9.95
CA LYS A 17 -2.61 15.98 9.87
C LYS A 17 -2.96 15.08 8.69
N LEU A 18 -3.75 14.05 8.98
CA LEU A 18 -4.27 13.10 7.99
C LEU A 18 -5.71 13.43 7.66
N ARG A 19 -6.08 13.36 6.38
CA ARG A 19 -7.49 13.40 5.96
C ARG A 19 -8.15 12.05 6.22
N LYS A 20 -9.48 12.02 6.31
CA LYS A 20 -10.25 10.76 6.47
C LYS A 20 -9.85 9.70 5.45
N VAL A 21 -9.71 10.09 4.18
CA VAL A 21 -9.29 9.17 3.11
C VAL A 21 -7.88 8.61 3.35
N GLU A 22 -6.98 9.42 3.94
CA GLU A 22 -5.61 9.00 4.20
C GLU A 22 -5.56 8.00 5.36
N SER A 23 -6.28 8.30 6.45
CA SER A 23 -6.34 7.45 7.64
C SER A 23 -7.16 6.18 7.45
N GLU A 24 -8.30 6.24 6.74
CA GLU A 24 -9.25 5.13 6.62
C GLU A 24 -9.00 4.25 5.38
N VAL A 25 -8.30 4.77 4.36
CA VAL A 25 -8.13 4.06 3.07
C VAL A 25 -6.67 3.93 2.67
N LEU A 26 -5.93 5.04 2.53
CA LEU A 26 -4.58 4.99 1.95
C LEU A 26 -3.56 4.30 2.86
N ILE A 27 -3.49 4.67 4.13
CA ILE A 27 -2.60 4.03 5.11
C ILE A 27 -2.97 2.56 5.31
N PRO A 28 -4.25 2.19 5.51
CA PRO A 28 -4.64 0.77 5.58
C PRO A 28 -4.30 -0.03 4.32
N ASN A 29 -4.37 0.58 3.13
CA ASN A 29 -3.94 -0.09 1.90
C ASN A 29 -2.42 -0.29 1.84
N LEU A 30 -1.63 0.66 2.31
CA LEU A 30 -0.18 0.52 2.44
C LEU A 30 0.19 -0.58 3.45
N MET A 31 -0.48 -0.60 4.60
CA MET A 31 -0.32 -1.66 5.60
C MET A 31 -0.63 -3.03 5.03
N LYS A 32 -1.75 -3.19 4.29
CA LYS A 32 -2.08 -4.47 3.64
C LYS A 32 -1.00 -4.93 2.66
N LYS A 33 -0.37 -4.01 1.92
CA LYS A 33 0.76 -4.35 1.04
C LYS A 33 1.96 -4.84 1.84
N LYS A 34 2.32 -4.15 2.93
CA LYS A 34 3.40 -4.59 3.83
C LYS A 34 3.11 -5.95 4.47
N ALA A 35 1.89 -6.15 4.98
CA ALA A 35 1.46 -7.41 5.56
C ALA A 35 1.59 -8.58 4.56
N LYS A 36 1.29 -8.36 3.27
CA LYS A 36 1.52 -9.37 2.22
C LYS A 36 3.00 -9.72 2.05
N VAL A 37 3.90 -8.74 2.13
CA VAL A 37 5.34 -8.98 2.05
C VAL A 37 5.83 -9.79 3.26
N LEU A 38 5.36 -9.46 4.46
CA LEU A 38 5.68 -10.23 5.68
C LEU A 38 5.12 -11.66 5.63
N CYS A 39 3.90 -11.84 5.12
CA CYS A 39 3.24 -13.12 4.99
C CYS A 39 3.53 -13.85 3.66
N GLN A 40 4.64 -13.52 2.99
CA GLN A 40 4.95 -14.05 1.66
C GLN A 40 5.08 -15.58 1.65
N ASP A 41 5.54 -16.19 2.74
CA ASP A 41 5.67 -17.66 2.83
C ASP A 41 4.31 -18.36 2.79
N TYR A 42 3.31 -17.81 3.49
CA TYR A 42 1.93 -18.29 3.42
C TYR A 42 1.31 -18.05 2.02
N MET A 43 1.70 -16.96 1.35
CA MET A 43 1.31 -16.74 -0.04
C MET A 43 1.89 -17.79 -0.98
N LYS A 44 3.15 -18.18 -0.81
CA LYS A 44 3.79 -19.25 -1.60
C LYS A 44 3.14 -20.62 -1.34
N ALA A 45 2.80 -20.93 -0.10
CA ALA A 45 2.11 -22.17 0.26
C ALA A 45 0.71 -22.25 -0.39
N PHE A 46 -0.04 -21.14 -0.32
CA PHE A 46 -1.32 -21.02 -1.02
C PHE A 46 -1.16 -21.14 -2.54
N ASP A 47 -0.17 -20.47 -3.13
CA ASP A 47 0.11 -20.54 -4.58
C ASP A 47 0.43 -21.99 -5.00
N ALA A 48 1.31 -22.66 -4.26
CA ALA A 48 1.63 -24.07 -4.47
C ALA A 48 0.41 -24.99 -4.41
N CYS A 49 -0.52 -24.75 -3.46
CA CYS A 49 -1.76 -25.52 -3.37
C CYS A 49 -2.74 -25.20 -4.52
N SER A 50 -2.75 -23.95 -4.98
CA SER A 50 -3.67 -23.46 -6.01
C SER A 50 -3.29 -23.86 -7.44
N LYS A 51 -2.02 -24.17 -7.69
CA LYS A 51 -1.52 -24.58 -9.00
C LYS A 51 -2.30 -25.78 -9.55
N GLY A 52 -2.99 -25.56 -10.67
CA GLY A 52 -3.77 -26.59 -11.38
C GLY A 52 -5.11 -26.94 -10.75
N ARG A 53 -5.54 -26.28 -9.66
CA ARG A 53 -6.84 -26.52 -9.01
C ARG A 53 -7.70 -25.26 -9.09
N VAL A 54 -8.71 -25.30 -9.97
CA VAL A 54 -9.69 -24.20 -10.09
C VAL A 54 -11.00 -24.59 -9.40
N PHE A 55 -11.52 -25.79 -9.67
CA PHE A 55 -12.81 -26.24 -9.14
C PHE A 55 -12.75 -26.71 -7.68
N SER A 56 -11.66 -27.33 -7.26
CA SER A 56 -11.50 -27.90 -5.90
C SER A 56 -10.75 -26.98 -4.92
N LEU A 57 -10.30 -25.81 -5.35
CA LEU A 57 -9.45 -24.90 -4.57
C LEU A 57 -10.00 -24.60 -3.18
N MET A 58 -11.27 -24.21 -3.10
CA MET A 58 -11.91 -23.75 -1.86
C MET A 58 -11.98 -24.86 -0.80
N TRP A 59 -11.98 -26.12 -1.23
CA TRP A 59 -12.08 -27.29 -0.36
C TRP A 59 -10.69 -27.81 -0.01
N SER A 60 -9.85 -28.01 -1.03
CA SER A 60 -8.50 -28.59 -0.87
C SER A 60 -7.49 -27.63 -0.24
N CYS A 61 -7.62 -26.32 -0.46
CA CYS A 61 -6.67 -25.31 0.01
C CYS A 61 -7.25 -24.40 1.11
N LYS A 62 -8.36 -24.80 1.74
CA LYS A 62 -9.01 -24.00 2.81
C LYS A 62 -8.05 -23.69 3.97
N GLY A 63 -7.20 -24.67 4.34
CA GLY A 63 -6.20 -24.52 5.38
C GLY A 63 -5.17 -23.43 5.06
N GLU A 64 -4.56 -23.49 3.87
CA GLU A 64 -3.59 -22.49 3.41
C GLU A 64 -4.19 -21.08 3.33
N VAL A 65 -5.43 -20.98 2.84
CA VAL A 65 -6.15 -19.69 2.80
C VAL A 65 -6.40 -19.15 4.22
N GLN A 66 -6.76 -20.01 5.17
CA GLN A 66 -6.95 -19.60 6.56
C GLN A 66 -5.63 -19.19 7.21
N ALA A 67 -4.55 -19.93 6.99
CA ALA A 67 -3.22 -19.60 7.50
C ALA A 67 -2.76 -18.23 6.97
N LEU A 68 -2.91 -17.97 5.68
CA LEU A 68 -2.59 -16.67 5.06
C LEU A 68 -3.44 -15.54 5.66
N ARG A 69 -4.75 -15.74 5.81
CA ARG A 69 -5.64 -14.73 6.41
C ARG A 69 -5.25 -14.44 7.86
N ASN A 70 -4.94 -15.47 8.64
CA ASN A 70 -4.54 -15.31 10.04
C ASN A 70 -3.22 -14.55 10.15
N CYS A 71 -2.23 -14.85 9.31
CA CYS A 71 -0.98 -14.10 9.26
C CYS A 71 -1.24 -12.61 9.00
N ILE A 72 -2.02 -12.29 7.96
CA ILE A 72 -2.32 -10.89 7.61
C ILE A 72 -3.06 -10.18 8.74
N SER A 73 -4.08 -10.81 9.34
CA SER A 73 -4.82 -10.22 10.45
C SER A 73 -3.91 -9.94 11.65
N ASN A 74 -3.06 -10.90 12.04
CA ASN A 74 -2.12 -10.74 13.14
C ASN A 74 -1.13 -9.60 12.91
N GLU A 75 -0.65 -9.40 11.67
CA GLU A 75 0.24 -8.28 11.34
C GLU A 75 -0.49 -6.93 11.35
N LEU A 76 -1.76 -6.89 10.92
CA LEU A 76 -2.55 -5.65 10.92
C LEU A 76 -2.98 -5.19 12.32
N GLU A 77 -3.07 -6.11 13.28
CA GLU A 77 -3.37 -5.80 14.68
C GLU A 77 -2.19 -5.12 15.39
N LYS A 78 -0.95 -5.25 14.88
CA LYS A 78 0.22 -4.64 15.49
C LYS A 78 0.24 -3.12 15.26
N PRO A 79 0.32 -2.31 16.33
CA PRO A 79 0.37 -0.85 16.20
C PRO A 79 1.67 -0.36 15.52
N ASP A 80 2.74 -1.14 15.63
CA ASP A 80 4.04 -0.83 15.03
C ASP A 80 3.93 -0.66 13.51
N LEU A 81 3.21 -1.57 12.85
CA LEU A 81 3.02 -1.54 11.39
C LEU A 81 2.26 -0.29 10.94
N TYR A 82 1.28 0.18 11.73
CA TYR A 82 0.55 1.41 11.45
C TYR A 82 1.48 2.62 11.54
N SER A 83 2.32 2.69 12.56
CA SER A 83 3.27 3.80 12.75
C SER A 83 4.24 3.92 11.57
N GLU A 84 4.80 2.80 11.12
CA GLU A 84 5.71 2.76 9.98
C GLU A 84 5.02 3.12 8.67
N ALA A 85 3.83 2.57 8.42
CA ALA A 85 3.04 2.89 7.24
C ALA A 85 2.63 4.38 7.21
N LYS A 86 2.30 4.96 8.36
CA LYS A 86 2.01 6.39 8.47
C LYS A 86 3.22 7.24 8.10
N LEU A 87 4.41 6.94 8.65
CA LEU A 87 5.64 7.68 8.35
C LEU A 87 6.00 7.61 6.87
N GLU A 88 5.91 6.42 6.28
CA GLU A 88 6.17 6.24 4.85
C GLU A 88 5.17 6.99 3.99
N TYR A 89 3.88 6.92 4.33
CA TYR A 89 2.83 7.66 3.65
C TYR A 89 3.07 9.18 3.67
N LEU A 90 3.47 9.73 4.83
CA LEU A 90 3.79 11.16 4.96
C LEU A 90 4.95 11.57 4.05
N LYS A 91 6.03 10.77 4.01
CA LYS A 91 7.18 11.00 3.12
C LYS A 91 6.79 10.95 1.65
N GLU A 92 5.98 9.97 1.24
CA GLU A 92 5.49 9.89 -0.14
C GLU A 92 4.61 11.08 -0.50
N ARG A 93 3.77 11.51 0.44
CA ARG A 93 2.88 12.65 0.26
C ARG A 93 3.69 13.93 0.09
N GLU A 94 4.72 14.16 0.90
CA GLU A 94 5.62 15.31 0.78
C GLU A 94 6.31 15.35 -0.58
N LYS A 95 6.92 14.23 -1.00
CA LYS A 95 7.54 14.11 -2.34
C LYS A 95 6.56 14.39 -3.47
N PHE A 96 5.32 13.92 -3.35
CA PHE A 96 4.28 14.19 -4.35
C PHE A 96 3.93 15.67 -4.42
N GLN A 97 3.89 16.37 -3.28
CA GLN A 97 3.68 17.82 -3.26
C GLN A 97 4.86 18.58 -3.84
N GLU A 98 6.09 18.20 -3.52
CA GLU A 98 7.32 18.78 -4.09
C GLU A 98 7.34 18.62 -5.61
N GLU A 99 7.10 17.42 -6.13
CA GLU A 99 7.05 17.17 -7.57
C GLU A 99 5.91 17.96 -8.25
N TYR A 100 4.76 18.08 -7.59
CA TYR A 100 3.63 18.87 -8.10
C TYR A 100 3.97 20.36 -8.16
N VAL A 101 4.65 20.88 -7.13
CA VAL A 101 5.17 22.26 -7.07
C VAL A 101 6.22 22.52 -8.14
N GLU A 102 7.05 21.54 -8.49
CA GLU A 102 8.10 21.72 -9.51
C GLU A 102 7.56 21.63 -10.94
N THR A 103 6.66 20.66 -11.21
CA THR A 103 6.20 20.35 -12.56
C THR A 103 4.89 21.02 -12.93
N GLY A 104 4.09 21.48 -11.94
CA GLY A 104 2.75 22.04 -12.15
C GLY A 104 1.73 21.05 -12.72
N SER A 105 2.08 19.75 -12.78
CA SER A 105 1.25 18.72 -13.40
C SER A 105 1.05 17.53 -12.47
N LEU A 106 -0.20 17.08 -12.32
CA LEU A 106 -0.49 15.82 -11.64
C LEU A 106 -0.11 14.68 -12.60
N LYS A 107 1.12 14.17 -12.52
CA LYS A 107 1.45 12.92 -13.23
C LYS A 107 0.51 11.84 -12.71
N LYS A 108 -0.40 11.36 -13.56
CA LYS A 108 -1.25 10.21 -13.24
C LYS A 108 -0.31 9.02 -13.01
N LYS A 109 -0.21 8.53 -11.77
CA LYS A 109 0.45 7.26 -11.41
C LYS A 109 -0.29 6.14 -12.15
N LYS A 110 0.06 5.92 -13.42
CA LYS A 110 -0.68 5.09 -14.38
C LYS A 110 -0.43 3.63 -14.04
N LYS A 111 -1.24 3.06 -13.13
CA LYS A 111 -1.47 1.61 -12.94
C LYS A 111 -0.24 0.70 -13.18
N GLU A 112 0.90 1.04 -12.60
CA GLU A 112 2.06 0.15 -12.50
C GLU A 112 1.88 -0.76 -11.27
N ILE A 113 0.74 -1.46 -11.26
CA ILE A 113 0.38 -2.48 -10.27
C ILE A 113 -0.02 -3.77 -11.01
N ARG A 114 -0.32 -3.71 -12.32
CA ARG A 114 -0.83 -4.87 -13.08
C ARG A 114 0.24 -5.79 -13.67
N LYS A 115 1.53 -5.47 -13.55
CA LYS A 115 2.63 -6.28 -14.11
C LYS A 115 3.38 -7.13 -13.09
N GLU A 116 3.45 -6.72 -11.82
CA GLU A 116 4.15 -7.48 -10.77
C GLU A 116 3.26 -8.48 -10.03
N GLU A 117 1.95 -8.52 -10.27
CA GLU A 117 1.04 -9.54 -9.73
C GLU A 117 0.89 -10.79 -10.65
N ILE A 118 1.73 -10.94 -11.70
CA ILE A 118 1.71 -12.10 -12.64
C ILE A 118 3.11 -12.72 -12.85
N LEU A 119 4.09 -12.50 -11.96
CA LEU A 119 5.32 -13.31 -11.95
C LEU A 119 5.48 -14.08 -10.65
#